data_AF-A0A952AGP6-F1
#
_entry.id   AF-A0A952AGP6-F1
#
_cell.length_a   1.000
_cell.length_b   1.000
_cell.length_c   1.000
_cell.angle_alpha   90.00
_cell.angle_beta   90.00
_cell.angle_gamma   90.00
#
_symmetry.space_group_name_H-M   'P 1'
#
loop_
_entity.id
_entity.type
_entity.pdbx_description
1 polymer ?
#
loop_
_entity_poly.entity_id
_entity_poly.type
_entity_poly.pdbx_seq_one_letter_code
_entity_poly.pdbx_strand_id
1 'polypeptide(L)'
;NAQFLAIVNLIVYAGAIMVLFLFVIMLLNLNKQTEPQKHIWLKFSGIIAGGCFLLSVSNVIYNAQNTTLELSKKAVLMGEGNIGLIENLGKKLFTDYVLPFEISSVLFLSELVVAVVFGKKN
;
A
#
# COMPACT_ATOMS: atom_id res chain seq x y z
N ASN A 1 -16.86 0.03 -7.33
CA ASN A 1 -17.11 -0.72 -6.08
C ASN A 1 -15.81 -1.34 -5.58
N ALA A 2 -15.28 -0.95 -4.41
CA ALA A 2 -13.97 -1.44 -3.91
C ALA A 2 -14.09 -2.25 -2.61
N GLN A 3 -15.25 -2.86 -2.36
CA GLN A 3 -15.53 -3.60 -1.12
C GLN A 3 -14.57 -4.78 -0.90
N PHE A 4 -14.23 -5.51 -1.97
CA PHE A 4 -13.26 -6.60 -1.90
C PHE A 4 -11.88 -6.12 -1.43
N LEU A 5 -11.37 -5.04 -2.02
CA LEU A 5 -10.06 -4.49 -1.66
C LEU A 5 -10.06 -3.98 -0.20
N ALA A 6 -11.16 -3.37 0.25
CA ALA A 6 -11.30 -2.93 1.63
C ALA A 6 -11.21 -4.10 2.63
N ILE A 7 -11.87 -5.22 2.32
CA ILE A 7 -11.83 -6.43 3.16
C ILE A 7 -10.43 -7.05 3.15
N VAL A 8 -9.79 -7.18 1.99
CA VAL A 8 -8.43 -7.71 1.87
C VAL A 8 -7.43 -6.85 2.66
N ASN A 9 -7.54 -5.53 2.58
CA ASN A 9 -6.67 -4.63 3.35
C ASN A 9 -6.86 -4.82 4.86
N LEU A 10 -8.10 -4.99 5.32
CA LEU A 10 -8.37 -5.27 6.73
C LEU A 10 -7.74 -6.61 7.17
N ILE A 11 -7.86 -7.67 6.40
CA ILE A 11 -7.32 -8.99 6.74
C ILE A 11 -5.79 -9.00 6.70
N VAL A 12 -5.17 -8.47 5.64
CA VAL A 12 -3.72 -8.57 5.42
C VAL A 12 -2.98 -7.49 6.19
N TYR A 13 -3.34 -6.22 5.99
CA TYR A 13 -2.60 -5.11 6.58
C TYR A 13 -2.88 -4.99 8.08
N ALA A 14 -4.16 -4.88 8.47
CA ALA A 14 -4.50 -4.75 9.88
C ALA A 14 -4.39 -6.09 10.64
N GLY A 15 -4.71 -7.21 10.00
CA GLY A 15 -4.70 -8.53 10.64
C GLY A 15 -3.33 -9.19 10.72
N ALA A 16 -2.59 -9.29 9.62
CA ALA A 16 -1.30 -10.00 9.60
C ALA A 16 -0.11 -9.07 9.86
N ILE A 17 0.04 -8.02 9.05
CA ILE A 17 1.24 -7.16 9.07
C ILE A 17 1.33 -6.35 10.37
N MET A 18 0.24 -5.67 10.75
CA MET A 18 0.22 -4.85 11.96
C MET A 18 0.45 -5.69 13.21
N VAL A 19 -0.18 -6.86 13.32
CA VAL A 19 -0.03 -7.75 14.49
C VAL A 19 1.38 -8.33 14.57
N LEU A 20 1.99 -8.74 13.45
CA LEU A 20 3.39 -9.16 13.41
C LEU A 20 4.32 -8.03 13.90
N PHE A 21 4.09 -6.80 13.43
CA PHE A 21 4.87 -5.65 13.86
C PHE A 21 4.72 -5.39 15.36
N LEU A 22 3.49 -5.44 15.89
CA LEU A 22 3.22 -5.31 17.32
C LEU A 22 3.93 -6.39 18.14
N PHE A 23 3.97 -7.64 17.66
CA PHE A 23 4.69 -8.71 18.31
C PHE A 23 6.21 -8.44 18.33
N VAL A 24 6.77 -7.97 17.21
CA VAL A 24 8.19 -7.62 17.10
C VAL A 24 8.57 -6.48 18.03
N ILE A 25 7.81 -5.37 18.06
CA ILE A 25 8.11 -4.26 18.98
C ILE A 25 7.93 -4.64 20.45
N MET A 26 7.10 -5.65 20.76
CA MET A 26 6.94 -6.14 22.12
C MET A 26 8.14 -7.01 22.54
N LEU A 27 8.66 -7.83 21.63
CA LEU A 27 9.87 -8.62 21.86
C LEU A 27 11.14 -7.75 21.92
N LEU A 28 11.19 -6.68 21.12
CA LEU A 28 12.26 -5.70 21.17
C LEU A 28 12.02 -4.76 22.35
N ASN A 29 12.87 -4.81 23.37
CA ASN A 29 12.82 -3.85 24.46
C ASN A 29 13.32 -2.46 23.98
N LEU A 30 12.43 -1.70 23.33
CA LEU A 30 12.71 -0.37 22.77
C LEU A 30 12.91 0.63 23.91
N ASN A 31 14.17 0.84 24.31
CA ASN A 31 14.52 1.81 25.33
C ASN A 31 14.60 3.24 24.76
N LYS A 32 13.78 4.16 25.27
CA LYS A 32 13.71 5.58 24.86
C LYS A 32 14.93 6.43 25.27
N GLN A 33 15.90 5.86 25.98
CA GLN A 33 17.01 6.60 26.62
C GLN A 33 18.04 7.19 25.64
N THR A 34 18.01 6.85 24.35
CA THR A 34 18.96 7.36 23.34
C THR A 34 18.22 7.97 22.14
N GLU A 35 17.32 8.93 22.37
CA GLU A 35 16.88 9.81 21.28
C GLU A 35 17.83 11.02 21.23
N PRO A 36 18.84 11.05 20.34
CA PRO A 36 19.63 12.26 20.13
C PRO A 36 18.67 13.38 19.76
N GLN A 37 18.75 14.53 20.43
CA GLN A 37 17.89 15.67 20.14
C GLN A 37 17.95 15.97 18.64
N LYS A 38 16.87 15.63 17.93
CA LYS A 38 16.76 15.86 16.49
C LYS A 38 16.95 17.34 16.22
N HIS A 39 18.01 17.66 15.47
CA HIS A 39 18.37 19.02 15.09
C HIS A 39 17.14 19.73 14.52
N ILE A 40 16.83 20.95 15.00
CA ILE A 40 15.61 21.68 14.60
C ILE A 40 15.54 21.85 13.07
N TRP A 41 16.69 21.98 12.41
CA TRP A 41 16.88 22.02 10.97
C TRP A 41 16.34 20.78 10.24
N LEU A 42 16.49 19.60 10.82
CA LEU A 42 15.96 18.35 10.25
C LEU A 42 14.42 18.33 10.33
N LYS A 43 13.84 18.90 11.38
CA LYS A 43 12.38 19.06 11.50
C LYS A 43 11.86 20.05 10.46
N PHE A 44 12.53 21.19 10.27
CA PHE A 44 12.16 22.16 9.25
C PHE A 44 12.27 21.59 7.83
N SER A 45 13.36 20.89 7.53
CA SER A 45 13.53 20.21 6.24
C SER A 45 12.44 19.17 5.98
N GLY A 46 12.06 18.38 6.99
CA GLY A 46 10.96 17.42 6.88
C GLY A 46 9.60 18.08 6.61
N ILE A 47 9.32 19.21 7.28
CA ILE A 47 8.07 19.98 7.05
C ILE A 47 8.04 20.55 5.64
N ILE A 48 9.15 21.12 5.17
CA ILE A 48 9.25 21.69 3.82
C ILE A 48 9.11 20.62 2.75
N ALA A 49 9.77 19.46 2.92
CA ALA A 49 9.66 18.34 2.00
C ALA A 49 8.24 17.75 1.97
N GLY A 50 7.64 17.52 3.14
CA GLY A 50 6.27 17.04 3.25
C GLY A 50 5.25 18.03 2.68
N GLY A 51 5.43 19.33 2.96
CA GLY A 51 4.60 20.40 2.40
C GLY A 51 4.71 20.49 0.88
N CYS A 52 5.92 20.42 0.33
CA CYS A 52 6.14 20.40 -1.11
C CYS A 52 5.48 19.18 -1.78
N PHE A 53 5.59 17.99 -1.17
CA PHE A 53 4.92 16.79 -1.67
C PHE A 53 3.39 16.93 -1.65
N LEU A 54 2.81 17.43 -0.56
CA LEU A 54 1.37 17.66 -0.48
C LEU A 54 0.88 18.71 -1.49
N LEU A 55 1.63 19.80 -1.69
CA LEU A 55 1.33 20.81 -2.70
C LEU A 55 1.43 20.23 -4.11
N SER A 56 2.44 19.40 -4.39
CA SER A 56 2.59 18.73 -5.68
C SER A 56 1.41 17.81 -5.98
N VAL A 57 1.01 16.95 -5.04
CA VAL A 57 -0.16 16.07 -5.18
C VAL A 57 -1.44 16.89 -5.36
N SER A 58 -1.61 17.95 -4.58
CA SER A 58 -2.77 18.84 -4.70
C SER A 58 -2.82 19.49 -6.08
N ASN A 59 -1.69 20.00 -6.58
CA ASN A 59 -1.59 20.61 -7.90
C ASN A 59 -1.92 19.62 -9.02
N VAL A 60 -1.47 18.35 -8.93
CA VAL A 60 -1.85 17.30 -9.87
C VAL A 60 -3.36 17.08 -9.85
N ILE A 61 -3.98 17.03 -8.67
CA ILE A 61 -5.43 16.85 -8.54
C ILE A 61 -6.21 18.05 -9.11
N TYR A 62 -5.79 19.29 -8.84
CA TYR A 62 -6.44 20.49 -9.38
C TYR A 62 -6.30 20.59 -10.91
N ASN A 63 -5.12 20.29 -11.47
CA ASN A 63 -4.92 20.27 -12.92
C ASN A 63 -5.69 19.13 -13.61
N ALA A 64 -5.79 17.97 -12.95
CA ALA A 64 -6.64 16.87 -13.41
C ALA A 64 -8.11 17.31 -13.46
N GLN A 65 -8.61 18.00 -12.42
CA GLN A 65 -9.98 18.52 -12.41
C GLN A 65 -10.26 19.52 -13.55
N ASN A 66 -9.34 20.45 -13.79
CA ASN A 66 -9.48 21.44 -14.87
C ASN A 66 -9.41 20.81 -16.27
N THR A 67 -8.60 19.75 -16.45
CA THR A 67 -8.54 18.98 -17.71
C THR A 67 -9.76 18.08 -17.89
N THR A 68 -10.36 17.61 -16.79
CA THR A 68 -11.55 16.75 -16.83
C THR A 68 -12.86 17.48 -17.10
N LEU A 69 -12.95 18.81 -17.00
CA LEU A 69 -14.21 19.50 -17.35
C LEU A 69 -14.56 19.38 -18.84
N GLU A 70 -13.56 19.30 -19.73
CA GLU A 70 -13.74 19.03 -21.17
C GLU A 70 -14.06 17.54 -21.45
N LEU A 71 -13.54 16.61 -20.64
CA LEU A 71 -13.69 15.15 -20.83
C LEU A 71 -14.89 14.55 -20.06
N SER A 72 -15.34 15.18 -18.98
CA SER A 72 -16.42 14.70 -18.09
C SER A 72 -17.77 14.71 -18.80
N LYS A 73 -18.01 15.67 -19.70
CA LYS A 73 -19.22 15.68 -20.55
C LYS A 73 -19.30 14.48 -21.50
N LYS A 74 -18.17 13.85 -21.82
CA LYS A 74 -18.07 12.65 -22.68
C LYS A 74 -18.04 11.34 -21.88
N ALA A 75 -17.53 11.35 -20.65
CA ALA A 75 -17.41 10.15 -19.81
C ALA A 75 -18.72 9.75 -19.10
N VAL A 76 -19.63 10.70 -18.82
CA VAL A 76 -20.95 10.39 -18.23
C VAL A 76 -21.84 9.55 -19.16
N LEU A 77 -21.51 9.46 -20.46
CA LEU A 77 -22.22 8.65 -21.45
C LEU A 77 -21.67 7.21 -21.61
N MET A 78 -20.58 6.84 -20.91
CA MET A 78 -20.05 5.47 -20.94
C MET A 78 -20.48 4.74 -19.67
N GLY A 79 -21.54 3.95 -19.85
CA GLY A 79 -22.32 3.32 -18.80
C GLY A 79 -21.58 2.33 -17.89
N GLU A 80 -22.22 2.11 -16.75
CA GLU A 80 -22.15 0.93 -15.88
C GLU A 80 -20.76 0.29 -15.73
N GLY A 81 -19.90 1.00 -15.02
CA GLY A 81 -18.59 0.49 -14.63
C GLY A 81 -18.69 -0.71 -13.69
N ASN A 82 -18.68 -1.91 -14.26
CA ASN A 82 -18.49 -3.19 -13.55
C ASN A 82 -17.06 -3.37 -12.95
N ILE A 83 -16.35 -2.26 -12.78
CA ILE A 83 -15.01 -2.14 -12.24
C ILE A 83 -15.06 -2.38 -10.72
N GLY A 84 -14.63 -3.58 -10.33
CA GLY A 84 -14.44 -3.98 -8.93
C GLY A 84 -15.23 -5.20 -8.47
N LEU A 85 -15.90 -5.92 -9.37
CA LEU A 85 -16.41 -7.26 -9.03
C LEU A 85 -15.25 -8.27 -8.94
N ILE A 86 -15.27 -9.06 -7.86
CA ILE A 86 -14.26 -10.09 -7.53
C ILE A 86 -14.02 -11.03 -8.71
N GLU A 87 -15.08 -11.39 -9.44
CA GLU A 87 -15.01 -12.26 -10.61
C GLU A 87 -14.10 -11.70 -11.72
N ASN A 88 -14.21 -10.40 -12.02
CA ASN A 88 -13.41 -9.77 -13.07
C ASN A 88 -11.93 -9.65 -12.66
N LEU A 89 -11.67 -9.37 -11.37
CA LEU A 89 -10.32 -9.40 -10.82
C LEU A 89 -9.71 -10.80 -10.94
N GLY A 90 -10.46 -11.84 -10.57
CA GLY A 90 -10.03 -13.24 -10.69
C GLY A 90 -9.69 -13.60 -12.13
N LYS A 91 -10.57 -13.32 -13.09
CA LYS A 91 -10.32 -13.58 -14.52
C LYS A 91 -9.03 -12.92 -14.98
N LYS A 92 -8.85 -11.62 -14.67
CA LYS A 92 -7.67 -10.88 -15.11
C LYS A 92 -6.36 -11.37 -14.49
N LEU A 93 -6.41 -11.86 -13.24
CA LEU A 93 -5.26 -12.44 -12.56
C LEU A 93 -4.78 -13.73 -13.24
N PHE A 94 -5.72 -14.55 -13.73
CA PHE A 94 -5.45 -15.83 -14.38
C PHE A 94 -5.37 -15.78 -15.91
N THR A 95 -5.55 -14.62 -16.55
CA THR A 95 -5.31 -14.45 -18.00
C THR A 95 -4.17 -13.49 -18.28
N ASP A 96 -4.31 -12.24 -17.85
CA ASP A 96 -3.40 -11.16 -18.23
C ASP A 96 -2.20 -11.06 -17.27
N TYR A 97 -2.42 -11.38 -15.99
CA TYR A 97 -1.42 -11.26 -14.92
C TYR A 97 -0.94 -12.62 -14.38
N VAL A 98 -0.97 -13.67 -15.20
CA VAL A 98 -0.54 -15.02 -14.82
C VAL A 98 0.92 -15.04 -14.37
N LEU A 99 1.81 -14.39 -15.12
CA LEU A 99 3.24 -14.35 -14.80
C LEU A 99 3.52 -13.67 -13.44
N PRO A 100 3.01 -12.44 -13.16
CA PRO A 100 3.12 -11.85 -11.82
C PRO A 100 2.51 -12.69 -10.69
N PHE A 101 1.40 -13.38 -10.96
CA PHE A 101 0.76 -14.25 -9.98
C PHE A 101 1.66 -15.44 -9.61
N GLU A 102 2.26 -16.08 -10.61
CA GLU A 102 3.18 -17.20 -10.39
C GLU A 102 4.43 -16.77 -9.62
N ILE A 103 5.04 -15.63 -9.99
CA ILE A 103 6.20 -15.08 -9.27
C ILE A 103 5.85 -14.79 -7.81
N SER A 104 4.66 -14.25 -7.55
CA SER A 104 4.20 -13.96 -6.18
C SER A 104 4.00 -15.25 -5.36
N SER A 105 3.54 -16.34 -5.99
CA SER A 105 3.40 -17.65 -5.33
C SER A 105 4.75 -18.24 -4.92
N VAL A 106 5.76 -18.16 -5.78
CA VAL A 106 7.13 -18.60 -5.49
C VAL A 106 7.77 -17.69 -4.44
N LEU A 107 7.50 -16.38 -4.47
CA LEU A 107 7.93 -15.43 -3.45
C LEU A 107 7.41 -15.82 -2.06
N PHE A 108 6.10 -16.09 -1.92
CA PHE A 108 5.53 -16.53 -0.65
C PHE A 108 6.09 -17.87 -0.18
N LEU A 109 6.33 -18.82 -1.09
CA LEU A 109 6.99 -20.08 -0.75
C LEU A 109 8.41 -19.86 -0.22
N SER A 110 9.18 -18.99 -0.88
CA SER A 110 10.53 -18.60 -0.44
C SER A 110 10.49 -17.93 0.94
N GLU A 111 9.55 -17.00 1.17
CA GLU A 111 9.37 -16.33 2.46
C GLU A 111 9.08 -17.30 3.60
N LEU A 112 8.25 -18.32 3.38
CA LEU A 112 7.98 -19.36 4.38
C LEU A 112 9.24 -20.17 4.71
N VAL A 113 10.02 -20.56 3.70
CA VAL A 113 11.29 -21.27 3.91
C VAL A 113 12.26 -20.41 4.70
N VAL A 114 12.42 -19.13 4.34
CA VAL A 114 13.26 -18.16 5.07
C VAL A 114 12.79 -18.02 6.51
N ALA A 115 11.50 -17.80 6.75
CA ALA A 115 10.96 -17.65 8.10
C ALA A 115 11.23 -18.88 8.99
N VAL A 116 11.09 -20.10 8.44
CA VAL A 116 11.36 -21.34 9.19
C VAL A 116 12.84 -21.53 9.47
N VAL A 117 13.71 -21.31 8.48
CA VAL A 117 15.16 -21.50 8.64
C VAL A 117 15.73 -20.50 9.65
N PHE A 118 15.34 -19.24 9.58
CA PHE A 118 15.80 -18.20 10.51
C PHE A 118 15.12 -18.27 11.89
N GLY A 119 13.87 -18.72 11.95
CA GLY A 119 13.15 -18.91 13.21
C GLY A 119 13.60 -20.15 14.00
N LYS A 120 14.26 -21.10 13.33
CA LYS A 120 14.77 -22.32 13.97
C LYS A 120 16.02 -22.00 14.78
N LYS A 121 15.84 -21.91 16.09
CA LYS A 121 16.92 -21.85 17.08
C LYS A 121 17.57 -23.24 17.19
N ASN A 122 18.91 -23.30 17.08
CA ASN A 122 19.69 -24.46 17.50
C ASN A 122 19.64 -24.62 19.02
#